data_AF-A0A1I0X6C4-F1
#
_entry.id   AF-A0A1I0X6C4-F1
#
_cell.length_a   1.000
_cell.length_b   1.000
_cell.length_c   1.000
_cell.angle_alpha   90.00
_cell.angle_beta   90.00
_cell.angle_gamma   90.00
#
_symmetry.space_group_name_H-M   'P 1'
#
loop_
_entity.id
_entity.type
_entity.pdbx_description
1 polymer ?
#
loop_
_entity_poly.entity_id
_entity_poly.type
_entity_poly.pdbx_seq_one_letter_code
_entity_poly.pdbx_strand_id
1 'polypeptide(L)'
;MPRSTTKDAPTDTAESVRAETMKSASEGAPKLDVASLLGDIRTEEVRDTQPMMTPPSEPAVEVQAEGITAWHNGKKITAMWANSASRNSYAAVAGLGWRKLSNANDSTYLSMVMMASHAEQTNSTVNLEISASNEITQIYVW
;
A
#
# COMPACT_ATOMS: atom_id res chain seq x y z
N MET A 1 27.63 34.56 -49.01
CA MET A 1 27.01 33.22 -49.19
C MET A 1 26.59 32.68 -47.83
N PRO A 2 25.29 32.46 -47.59
CA PRO A 2 24.83 31.53 -46.56
C PRO A 2 24.11 30.33 -47.20
N ARG A 3 24.56 29.10 -46.91
CA ARG A 3 23.87 27.86 -47.26
C ARG A 3 22.84 27.56 -46.17
N SER A 4 21.56 27.69 -46.49
CA SER A 4 20.46 27.11 -45.72
C SER A 4 20.27 25.66 -46.19
N THR A 5 20.69 24.69 -45.38
CA THR A 5 20.37 23.27 -45.61
C THR A 5 19.23 22.87 -44.67
N THR A 6 18.01 22.93 -45.18
CA THR A 6 16.84 22.27 -44.57
C THR A 6 17.05 20.77 -44.75
N LYS A 7 17.24 20.05 -43.65
CA LYS A 7 17.32 18.58 -43.65
C LYS A 7 15.93 18.05 -43.31
N ASP A 8 15.20 17.65 -44.35
CA ASP A 8 13.93 16.95 -44.23
C ASP A 8 14.11 15.68 -43.39
N ALA A 9 13.29 15.56 -42.34
CA ALA A 9 13.17 14.35 -41.55
C ALA A 9 12.25 13.37 -42.28
N PRO A 10 12.60 12.07 -42.37
CA PRO A 10 11.69 11.06 -42.92
C PRO A 10 10.58 10.77 -41.92
N THR A 11 9.41 11.34 -42.18
CA THR A 11 8.17 11.05 -41.48
C THR A 11 7.63 9.70 -41.92
N ASP A 12 7.57 8.79 -40.94
CA ASP A 12 6.45 7.88 -40.73
C ASP A 12 6.20 6.76 -41.77
N THR A 13 6.91 5.65 -41.57
CA THR A 13 6.53 4.34 -42.13
C THR A 13 6.38 3.29 -41.01
N ALA A 14 6.09 3.73 -39.78
CA ALA A 14 5.89 2.83 -38.64
C ALA A 14 4.42 2.64 -38.24
N GLU A 15 3.51 3.52 -38.68
CA GLU A 15 2.09 3.44 -38.27
C GLU A 15 1.25 2.47 -39.13
N SER A 16 1.69 2.11 -40.34
CA SER A 16 0.92 1.24 -41.25
C SER A 16 0.96 -0.25 -40.88
N VAL A 17 2.02 -0.74 -40.25
CA VAL A 17 2.16 -2.19 -39.94
C VAL A 17 1.39 -2.59 -38.66
N ARG A 18 0.98 -1.61 -37.84
CA ARG A 18 0.25 -1.88 -36.59
C ARG A 18 -1.27 -2.01 -36.78
N ALA A 19 -1.78 -1.58 -37.93
CA ALA A 19 -3.22 -1.59 -38.22
C ALA A 19 -3.75 -2.93 -38.77
N GLU A 20 -2.90 -3.80 -39.32
CA GLU A 20 -3.36 -5.09 -39.88
C GLU A 20 -3.36 -6.25 -38.88
N THR A 21 -2.62 -6.14 -37.76
CA THR A 21 -2.58 -7.20 -36.72
C THR A 21 -3.78 -7.16 -35.76
N MET A 22 -4.63 -6.13 -35.81
CA MET A 22 -5.80 -6.01 -34.91
C MET A 22 -7.12 -6.55 -35.49
N LYS A 23 -7.13 -7.16 -36.68
CA LYS A 23 -8.37 -7.68 -37.32
C LYS A 23 -8.59 -9.19 -37.21
N SER A 24 -7.77 -9.92 -36.45
CA SER A 24 -7.88 -11.39 -36.34
C SER A 24 -7.68 -11.89 -34.91
N ALA A 25 -8.46 -11.37 -33.96
CA ALA A 25 -8.46 -11.85 -32.57
C ALA A 25 -9.82 -11.65 -31.86
N SER A 26 -10.94 -11.80 -32.58
CA SER A 26 -12.30 -11.62 -32.02
C SER A 26 -13.27 -12.76 -32.37
N GLU A 27 -12.78 -13.98 -32.59
CA GLU A 27 -13.67 -15.09 -32.99
C GLU A 27 -13.27 -16.44 -32.40
N GLY A 28 -13.09 -16.49 -31.08
CA GLY A 28 -12.78 -17.76 -30.41
C GLY A 28 -12.74 -17.79 -28.89
N ALA A 29 -13.34 -16.81 -28.18
CA ALA A 29 -13.43 -16.90 -26.73
C ALA A 29 -14.62 -17.81 -26.32
N PRO A 30 -14.40 -18.88 -25.53
CA PRO A 30 -15.49 -19.68 -24.99
C PRO A 30 -16.33 -18.80 -24.04
N LYS A 31 -17.61 -18.66 -24.34
CA LYS A 31 -18.56 -17.96 -23.46
C LYS A 31 -18.81 -18.84 -22.24
N LEU A 32 -18.35 -18.41 -21.07
CA LEU A 32 -18.77 -18.98 -19.80
C LEU A 32 -20.24 -18.63 -19.57
N ASP A 33 -21.12 -19.63 -19.70
CA ASP A 33 -22.52 -19.50 -19.34
C ASP A 33 -22.67 -19.61 -17.81
N VAL A 34 -22.71 -18.45 -17.16
CA VAL A 34 -22.86 -18.32 -15.71
C VAL A 34 -24.19 -18.92 -15.23
N ALA A 35 -25.19 -19.07 -16.09
CA ALA A 35 -26.48 -19.67 -15.73
C ALA A 35 -26.41 -21.19 -15.50
N SER A 36 -25.39 -21.86 -16.05
CA SER A 36 -25.19 -23.30 -15.86
C SER A 36 -24.55 -23.67 -14.51
N LEU A 37 -23.97 -22.70 -13.79
CA LEU A 37 -23.24 -22.94 -12.53
C LEU A 37 -24.12 -22.77 -11.27
N LEU A 38 -25.33 -22.21 -11.39
CA LEU A 38 -26.25 -21.96 -10.26
C LEU A 38 -27.35 -23.02 -10.10
N GLY A 39 -27.27 -24.15 -10.83
CA GLY A 39 -28.37 -25.11 -10.94
C GLY A 39 -28.49 -26.18 -9.84
N ASP A 40 -27.57 -26.28 -8.88
CA ASP A 40 -27.52 -27.48 -7.99
C ASP A 40 -27.18 -27.19 -6.51
N ILE A 41 -27.82 -26.18 -5.91
CA ILE A 41 -27.85 -26.06 -4.45
C ILE A 41 -29.26 -26.43 -3.97
N ARG A 42 -29.42 -27.72 -3.66
CA ARG A 42 -30.60 -28.27 -2.99
C ARG A 42 -30.72 -27.66 -1.59
N THR A 43 -31.88 -27.12 -1.30
CA THR A 43 -32.32 -26.65 0.01
C THR A 43 -32.53 -27.85 0.94
N GLU A 44 -31.62 -28.07 1.88
CA GLU A 44 -31.84 -28.95 3.04
C GLU A 44 -32.11 -28.07 4.26
N GLU A 45 -33.33 -28.16 4.78
CA GLU A 45 -33.81 -27.48 5.98
C GLU A 45 -33.28 -28.20 7.23
N VAL A 46 -32.09 -27.83 7.73
CA VAL A 46 -31.60 -28.31 9.03
C VAL A 46 -32.05 -27.34 10.12
N ARG A 47 -33.03 -27.79 10.90
CA ARG A 47 -33.45 -27.15 12.14
C ARG A 47 -32.40 -27.40 13.22
N ASP A 48 -31.57 -26.41 13.49
CA ASP A 48 -30.78 -26.33 14.72
C ASP A 48 -31.16 -25.07 15.50
N THR A 49 -31.60 -25.30 16.74
CA THR A 49 -31.88 -24.32 17.78
C THR A 49 -30.64 -23.46 18.03
N GLN A 50 -30.63 -22.24 17.52
CA GLN A 50 -29.57 -21.28 17.79
C GLN A 50 -29.69 -20.78 19.24
N PRO A 51 -28.63 -20.87 20.07
CA PRO A 51 -28.62 -20.18 21.35
C PRO A 51 -28.67 -18.66 21.11
N MET A 52 -29.81 -18.06 21.41
CA MET A 52 -29.99 -16.62 21.44
C MET A 52 -29.21 -16.03 22.63
N MET A 53 -28.17 -15.29 22.33
CA MET A 53 -27.68 -14.22 23.20
C MET A 53 -27.55 -12.97 22.32
N THR A 54 -28.64 -12.21 22.24
CA THR A 54 -28.61 -10.86 21.67
C THR A 54 -27.78 -9.99 22.62
N PRO A 55 -26.62 -9.43 22.23
CA PRO A 55 -25.96 -8.44 23.08
C PRO A 55 -26.88 -7.20 23.17
N PRO A 56 -26.98 -6.55 24.35
CA PRO A 56 -27.83 -5.38 24.53
C PRO A 56 -27.46 -4.29 23.53
N SER A 57 -28.47 -3.64 22.95
CA SER A 57 -28.29 -2.52 22.03
C SER A 57 -27.55 -1.37 22.72
N GLU A 58 -26.23 -1.30 22.55
CA GLU A 58 -25.47 -0.06 22.70
C GLU A 58 -25.62 0.76 21.42
N PRO A 59 -25.81 2.10 21.53
CA PRO A 59 -25.72 2.96 20.35
C PRO A 59 -24.37 2.72 19.69
N ALA A 60 -24.35 2.65 18.36
CA ALA A 60 -23.12 2.58 17.58
C ALA A 60 -22.29 3.85 17.81
N VAL A 61 -21.54 3.87 18.91
CA VAL A 61 -20.41 4.75 19.08
C VAL A 61 -19.37 4.18 18.12
N GLU A 62 -19.06 4.92 17.06
CA GLU A 62 -17.84 4.68 16.31
C GLU A 62 -16.70 4.73 17.33
N VAL A 63 -16.22 3.55 17.73
CA VAL A 63 -14.99 3.43 18.52
C VAL A 63 -13.89 3.86 17.56
N GLN A 64 -13.62 5.16 17.53
CA GLN A 64 -12.31 5.66 17.16
C GLN A 64 -11.37 4.87 18.05
N ALA A 65 -10.57 4.00 17.47
CA ALA A 65 -9.54 3.30 18.22
C ALA A 65 -8.66 4.41 18.82
N GLU A 66 -8.87 4.73 20.09
CA GLU A 66 -7.92 5.48 20.90
C GLU A 66 -6.67 4.61 20.90
N GLY A 67 -5.79 4.90 19.94
CA GLY A 67 -4.60 4.10 19.75
C GLY A 67 -3.76 4.19 21.02
N ILE A 68 -3.33 3.04 21.52
CA ILE A 68 -2.42 3.00 22.66
C ILE A 68 -1.04 3.40 22.14
N THR A 69 -0.47 4.45 22.71
CA THR A 69 0.95 4.76 22.49
C THR A 69 1.78 3.68 23.18
N ALA A 70 2.67 3.02 22.44
CA ALA A 70 3.44 1.89 22.93
C ALA A 70 4.89 1.90 22.47
N TRP A 71 5.78 1.49 23.38
CA TRP A 71 7.19 1.24 23.09
C TRP A 71 7.40 -0.16 22.50
N HIS A 72 8.05 -0.20 21.35
CA HIS A 72 8.47 -1.40 20.66
C HIS A 72 9.99 -1.48 20.64
N ASN A 73 10.52 -2.35 21.50
CA ASN A 73 11.95 -2.54 21.66
C ASN A 73 12.48 -3.68 20.79
N GLY A 74 13.77 -3.65 20.48
CA GLY A 74 14.43 -4.76 19.80
C GLY A 74 14.00 -4.93 18.33
N LYS A 75 13.48 -3.87 17.71
CA LYS A 75 13.00 -3.91 16.32
C LYS A 75 14.13 -3.59 15.35
N LYS A 76 13.90 -3.87 14.07
CA LYS A 76 14.79 -3.51 12.97
C LYS A 76 14.01 -2.72 11.94
N ILE A 77 14.68 -1.76 11.31
CA ILE A 77 14.16 -1.08 10.12
C ILE A 77 14.64 -1.88 8.92
N THR A 78 13.71 -2.40 8.12
CA THR A 78 14.03 -3.28 6.99
C THR A 78 14.05 -2.56 5.65
N ALA A 79 13.34 -1.43 5.55
CA ALA A 79 13.27 -0.60 4.35
C ALA A 79 12.71 0.78 4.71
N MET A 80 13.01 1.77 3.87
CA MET A 80 12.38 3.09 3.91
C MET A 80 11.68 3.43 2.60
N TRP A 81 10.65 4.28 2.68
CA TRP A 81 9.94 4.81 1.53
C TRP A 81 9.54 6.27 1.77
N ALA A 82 9.61 7.09 0.74
CA ALA A 82 9.17 8.48 0.77
C ALA A 82 8.56 8.89 -0.58
N ASN A 83 7.78 9.95 -0.59
CA ASN A 83 7.26 10.55 -1.83
C ASN A 83 7.48 12.07 -1.86
N SER A 84 6.96 12.73 -2.91
CA SER A 84 7.12 14.18 -3.13
C SER A 84 6.36 15.07 -2.16
N ALA A 85 5.50 14.51 -1.28
CA ALA A 85 4.77 15.30 -0.30
C ALA A 85 5.66 15.72 0.87
N SER A 86 5.39 16.89 1.45
CA SER A 86 6.15 17.41 2.59
C SER A 86 6.06 16.46 3.79
N ARG A 87 7.23 16.12 4.35
CA ARG A 87 7.37 15.29 5.56
C ARG A 87 6.58 13.98 5.49
N ASN A 88 6.70 13.29 4.36
CA ASN A 88 6.00 12.04 4.12
C ASN A 88 6.98 10.91 3.83
N SER A 89 7.55 10.38 4.92
CA SER A 89 8.41 9.20 4.90
C SER A 89 7.84 8.11 5.81
N TYR A 90 8.09 6.87 5.42
CA TYR A 90 7.69 5.66 6.10
C TYR A 90 8.88 4.74 6.30
N ALA A 91 8.87 4.02 7.41
CA ALA A 91 9.82 2.97 7.71
C ALA A 91 9.08 1.63 7.84
N ALA A 92 9.60 0.59 7.18
CA ALA A 92 9.17 -0.77 7.38
C ALA A 92 9.85 -1.32 8.64
N VAL A 93 9.05 -1.56 9.68
CA VAL A 93 9.53 -2.07 10.97
C VAL A 93 9.26 -3.56 11.05
N ALA A 94 10.29 -4.35 11.37
CA ALA A 94 10.18 -5.80 11.46
C ALA A 94 9.07 -6.22 12.46
N GLY A 95 8.10 -6.99 11.97
CA GLY A 95 6.96 -7.48 12.75
C GLY A 95 5.85 -6.46 13.03
N LEU A 96 6.00 -5.20 12.60
CA LEU A 96 4.96 -4.17 12.72
C LEU A 96 4.50 -3.68 11.34
N GLY A 97 5.33 -3.80 10.31
CA GLY A 97 5.04 -3.35 8.95
C GLY A 97 5.37 -1.86 8.76
N TRP A 98 4.73 -1.22 7.79
CA TRP A 98 5.00 0.18 7.46
C TRP A 98 4.42 1.13 8.50
N ARG A 99 5.25 2.04 8.98
CA ARG A 99 4.86 3.11 9.90
C ARG A 99 5.37 4.45 9.38
N LYS A 100 4.52 5.47 9.47
CA LYS A 100 4.92 6.82 9.08
C LYS A 100 5.87 7.39 10.13
N LEU A 101 6.88 8.15 9.70
CA LEU A 101 7.67 8.96 10.62
C LEU A 101 6.89 10.22 11.00
N SER A 102 6.95 10.61 12.26
CA SER A 102 6.24 11.80 12.73
C SER A 102 6.65 13.05 11.93
N ASN A 103 5.65 13.84 11.57
CA ASN A 103 5.80 15.07 10.79
C ASN A 103 5.59 16.34 11.64
N ALA A 104 5.71 16.23 12.97
CA ALA A 104 5.40 17.31 13.91
C ALA A 104 6.20 18.60 13.68
N ASN A 105 7.50 18.49 13.35
CA ASN A 105 8.36 19.61 12.98
C ASN A 105 9.51 19.14 12.07
N ASP A 106 10.19 20.06 11.39
CA ASP A 106 11.22 19.74 10.40
C ASP A 106 12.47 19.09 11.01
N SER A 107 12.91 19.58 12.17
CA SER A 107 14.12 19.07 12.82
C SER A 107 13.95 17.63 13.31
N THR A 108 12.80 17.32 13.92
CA THR A 108 12.41 15.97 14.35
C THR A 108 12.23 15.06 13.14
N TYR A 109 11.53 15.51 12.10
CA TYR A 109 11.37 14.68 10.90
C TYR A 109 12.72 14.31 10.26
N LEU A 110 13.60 15.31 10.07
CA LEU A 110 14.92 15.07 9.49
C LEU A 110 15.76 14.13 10.37
N SER A 111 15.79 14.35 11.69
CA SER A 111 16.56 13.48 12.59
C SER A 111 16.03 12.05 12.60
N MET A 112 14.71 11.86 12.54
CA MET A 112 14.10 10.54 12.45
C MET A 112 14.42 9.84 11.13
N VAL A 113 14.37 10.55 10.00
CA VAL A 113 14.78 10.00 8.71
C VAL A 113 16.24 9.56 8.77
N MET A 114 17.14 10.41 9.26
CA MET A 114 18.57 10.09 9.38
C MET A 114 18.82 8.88 10.27
N MET A 115 18.18 8.80 11.43
CA MET A 115 18.30 7.65 12.35
C MET A 115 17.73 6.37 11.75
N ALA A 116 16.56 6.43 11.10
CA ALA A 116 15.95 5.28 10.45
C ALA A 116 16.80 4.77 9.28
N SER A 117 17.34 5.67 8.44
CA SER A 117 18.22 5.31 7.34
C SER A 117 19.53 4.70 7.83
N HIS A 118 20.11 5.25 8.89
CA HIS A 118 21.30 4.68 9.51
C HIS A 118 21.02 3.26 10.06
N ALA A 119 19.90 3.08 10.76
CA ALA A 119 19.51 1.77 11.29
C ALA A 119 19.26 0.74 10.19
N GLU A 120 18.63 1.15 9.07
CA GLU A 120 18.44 0.31 7.88
C GLU A 120 19.78 -0.13 7.29
N GLN A 121 20.68 0.82 7.00
CA GLN A 121 21.98 0.54 6.37
C GLN A 121 22.88 -0.35 7.22
N THR A 122 22.88 -0.14 8.53
CA THR A 122 23.71 -0.89 9.48
C THR A 122 23.03 -2.17 9.99
N ASN A 123 21.75 -2.38 9.64
CA ASN A 123 20.91 -3.45 10.17
C ASN A 123 20.92 -3.45 11.73
N SER A 124 21.00 -2.27 12.33
CA SER A 124 21.06 -2.09 13.78
C SER A 124 19.68 -2.26 14.42
N THR A 125 19.69 -2.57 15.70
CA THR A 125 18.45 -2.69 16.47
C THR A 125 17.97 -1.31 16.87
N VAL A 126 16.65 -1.12 16.94
CA VAL A 126 16.01 0.14 17.31
C VAL A 126 14.92 -0.06 18.35
N ASN A 127 14.73 0.96 19.17
CA ASN A 127 13.57 1.09 20.05
C ASN A 127 12.70 2.24 19.55
N LEU A 128 11.41 1.99 19.36
CA LEU A 128 10.49 2.89 18.69
C LEU A 128 9.27 3.13 19.58
N GLU A 129 8.83 4.37 19.69
CA GLU A 129 7.52 4.70 20.23
C GLU A 129 6.55 4.92 19.06
N ILE A 130 5.49 4.13 19.03
CA ILE A 130 4.39 4.31 18.07
C ILE A 130 3.24 4.98 18.81
N SER A 131 2.80 6.13 18.30
CA SER A 131 1.68 6.88 18.88
C SER A 131 0.33 6.25 18.54
N ALA A 132 -0.71 6.77 19.18
CA ALA A 132 -2.10 6.46 18.86
C ALA A 132 -2.44 6.56 17.35
N SER A 133 -1.81 7.51 16.66
CA SER A 133 -1.99 7.77 15.22
C SER A 133 -1.19 6.82 14.32
N ASN A 134 -0.60 5.76 14.88
CA ASN A 134 0.18 4.75 14.19
C ASN A 134 1.41 5.30 13.43
N GLU A 135 1.95 6.40 13.93
CA GLU A 135 3.20 7.00 13.49
C GLU A 135 4.30 6.76 14.53
N ILE A 136 5.54 6.68 14.06
CA ILE A 136 6.71 6.64 14.94
C ILE A 136 6.94 8.06 15.42
N THR A 137 6.85 8.29 16.73
CA THR A 137 7.09 9.60 17.36
C THR A 137 8.50 9.70 17.93
N GLN A 138 9.05 8.59 18.40
CA GLN A 138 10.41 8.53 18.93
C GLN A 138 11.15 7.30 18.38
N ILE A 139 12.45 7.46 18.16
CA ILE A 139 13.36 6.39 17.72
C ILE A 139 14.69 6.52 18.45
N TYR A 140 15.17 5.41 19.00
CA TYR A 140 16.52 5.25 19.52
C TYR A 140 17.23 4.13 18.77
N VAL A 141 18.45 4.40 18.32
CA VAL A 141 19.29 3.48 17.55
C VAL A 141 20.53 3.15 18.39
N TRP A 142 20.94 1.88 18.38
CA TRP A 142 22.09 1.35 19.13
C TRP A 142 23.27 1.04 18.22
#